data_AF-A0A356AZZ4-F1
#
_entry.id   AF-A0A356AZZ4-F1
#
_cell.length_a   1.000
_cell.length_b   1.000
_cell.length_c   1.000
_cell.angle_alpha   90.00
_cell.angle_beta   90.00
_cell.angle_gamma   90.00
#
_symmetry.space_group_name_H-M   'P 1'
#
loop_
_entity.id
_entity.type
_entity.pdbx_description
1 polymer ?
#
loop_
_entity_poly.entity_id
_entity_poly.type
_entity_poly.pdbx_seq_one_letter_code
_entity_poly.pdbx_strand_id
1 'polypeptide(L)'
;MILKQRKYGYIDMFILSLRTSPFYTVFELVVTIFNALIPTFSIFITANFITNAIAVYNEEAHISAVYTSVGLLTGIILYNEVAGTVMKLVGARRAIFYRKRLTPLILERHAKLDYKHIENSKTADLINRVCPPLADNVWRMYEQILDVLNLIIYIIGIMLTLFAQIWWVALFLLVLSIPIMYVATKAGQSSYNADREMSKIDRKVQYLSNVMRSREAVEERAIYGFTENLNNR
;
A
#
# COMPACT_ATOMS: atom_id res chain seq x y z
N MET A 1 23.45 -13.23 -1.13
CA MET A 1 22.36 -13.34 -0.14
C MET A 1 21.51 -12.07 -0.15
N ILE A 2 20.19 -12.21 -0.30
CA ILE A 2 19.22 -11.10 -0.34
C ILE A 2 19.07 -10.45 1.05
N LEU A 3 19.02 -11.27 2.10
CA LEU A 3 18.98 -10.83 3.49
C LEU A 3 20.39 -10.85 4.10
N LYS A 4 20.83 -9.75 4.70
CA LYS A 4 22.13 -9.58 5.36
C LYS A 4 21.90 -9.18 6.82
N GLN A 5 22.81 -9.56 7.72
CA GLN A 5 22.74 -9.21 9.13
C GLN A 5 23.12 -7.73 9.32
N ARG A 6 22.12 -6.85 9.26
CA ARG A 6 22.24 -5.40 9.47
C ARG A 6 20.90 -4.83 9.94
N LYS A 7 20.91 -3.60 10.44
CA LYS A 7 19.68 -2.81 10.64
C LYS A 7 19.18 -2.34 9.27
N TYR A 8 17.91 -2.58 8.99
CA TYR A 8 17.24 -2.16 7.76
C TYR A 8 16.60 -0.79 7.98
N GLY A 9 16.89 0.16 7.09
CA GLY A 9 16.29 1.50 7.09
C GLY A 9 15.28 1.72 5.96
N TYR A 10 14.82 2.97 5.79
CA TYR A 10 13.86 3.35 4.75
C TYR A 10 14.37 3.07 3.32
N ILE A 11 15.65 3.33 3.05
CA ILE A 11 16.26 3.07 1.74
C ILE A 11 16.27 1.57 1.43
N ASP A 12 16.36 0.74 2.46
CA ASP A 12 16.40 -0.71 2.28
C ASP A 12 15.04 -1.27 1.87
N MET A 13 13.94 -0.55 2.10
CA MET A 13 12.62 -0.93 1.60
C MET A 13 12.60 -0.96 0.06
N PHE A 14 13.27 0.01 -0.58
CA PHE A 14 13.44 0.06 -2.03
C PHE A 14 14.50 -0.96 -2.51
N ILE A 15 15.67 -0.98 -1.87
CA ILE A 15 16.78 -1.84 -2.30
C ILE A 15 16.43 -3.33 -2.16
N LEU A 16 15.65 -3.71 -1.15
CA LEU A 16 15.27 -5.10 -0.90
C LEU A 16 14.36 -5.61 -2.02
N SER A 17 13.37 -4.82 -2.44
CA SER A 17 12.50 -5.12 -3.60
C SER A 17 13.29 -5.22 -4.90
N LEU A 18 14.24 -4.30 -5.11
CA LEU A 18 15.13 -4.33 -6.29
C LEU A 18 16.01 -5.59 -6.32
N ARG A 19 16.51 -6.04 -5.16
CA ARG A 19 17.32 -7.27 -5.04
C ARG A 19 16.50 -8.54 -5.18
N THR A 20 15.22 -8.52 -4.84
CA THR A 20 14.33 -9.67 -5.02
C THR A 20 13.89 -9.83 -6.46
N SER A 21 13.39 -8.75 -7.07
CA SER A 21 13.05 -8.74 -8.50
C SER A 21 13.26 -7.34 -9.10
N PRO A 22 14.33 -7.14 -9.88
CA PRO A 22 14.57 -5.84 -10.52
C PRO A 22 13.49 -5.53 -11.57
N PHE A 23 13.03 -6.53 -12.32
CA PHE A 23 12.05 -6.35 -13.38
C PHE A 23 10.70 -5.83 -12.85
N TYR A 24 10.09 -6.50 -11.86
CA TYR A 24 8.81 -6.06 -11.31
C TYR A 24 8.92 -4.72 -10.58
N THR A 25 10.04 -4.46 -9.91
CA THR A 25 10.27 -3.20 -9.18
C THR A 25 10.32 -2.03 -10.16
N VAL A 26 11.14 -2.11 -11.22
CA VAL A 26 11.25 -1.04 -12.21
C VAL A 26 9.96 -0.87 -13.01
N PHE A 27 9.29 -1.97 -13.39
CA PHE A 27 8.01 -1.90 -14.08
C PHE A 27 6.96 -1.15 -13.26
N GLU A 28 6.80 -1.51 -11.97
CA GLU A 28 5.87 -0.83 -11.07
C GLU A 28 6.21 0.66 -10.94
N LEU A 29 7.50 1.00 -10.75
CA LEU A 29 7.93 2.39 -10.61
C LEU A 29 7.55 3.24 -11.83
N VAL A 30 7.77 2.71 -13.03
CA VAL A 30 7.42 3.39 -14.28
C VAL A 30 5.92 3.60 -14.36
N VAL A 31 5.12 2.56 -14.11
CA VAL A 31 3.66 2.65 -14.13
C VAL A 31 3.14 3.65 -13.09
N THR A 32 3.68 3.64 -11.86
CA THR A 32 3.29 4.59 -10.81
C THR A 32 3.57 6.03 -11.21
N ILE A 33 4.73 6.32 -11.82
CA ILE A 33 5.08 7.68 -12.28
C ILE A 33 4.11 8.12 -13.39
N PHE A 34 3.83 7.26 -14.37
CA PHE A 34 2.85 7.56 -15.40
C PHE A 34 1.46 7.84 -14.80
N ASN A 35 1.01 7.00 -13.88
CA ASN A 35 -0.27 7.17 -13.19
C ASN A 35 -0.33 8.46 -12.36
N ALA A 36 0.77 8.87 -11.73
CA ALA A 36 0.83 10.09 -10.94
C ALA A 36 0.63 11.37 -11.79
N LEU A 37 0.95 11.31 -13.09
CA LEU A 37 0.79 12.45 -14.00
C LEU A 37 -0.61 12.57 -14.59
N ILE A 38 -1.38 11.47 -14.64
CA ILE A 38 -2.73 11.43 -15.23
C ILE A 38 -3.67 12.49 -14.62
N PRO A 39 -3.76 12.66 -13.29
CA PRO A 39 -4.64 13.67 -12.72
C PRO A 39 -4.27 15.09 -13.16
N THR A 40 -2.97 15.40 -13.25
CA THR A 40 -2.48 16.70 -13.73
C THR A 40 -2.90 16.95 -15.17
N PHE A 41 -2.77 15.96 -16.05
CA PHE A 41 -3.25 16.08 -17.44
C PHE A 41 -4.78 16.22 -17.51
N SER A 42 -5.50 15.48 -16.66
CA SER A 42 -6.96 15.54 -16.59
C SER A 42 -7.47 16.95 -16.29
N ILE A 43 -6.79 17.71 -15.43
CA ILE A 43 -7.12 19.11 -15.13
C ILE A 43 -7.12 19.96 -16.41
N PHE A 44 -6.04 19.89 -17.21
CA PHE A 44 -5.92 20.66 -18.45
C PHE A 44 -6.93 20.23 -19.51
N ILE A 45 -7.16 18.92 -19.67
CA ILE A 45 -8.13 18.39 -20.64
C ILE A 45 -9.54 18.82 -20.24
N THR A 46 -9.86 18.81 -18.94
CA THR A 46 -11.16 19.26 -18.42
C THR A 46 -11.33 20.76 -18.59
N ALA A 47 -10.29 21.56 -18.35
CA ALA A 47 -10.33 23.00 -18.61
C ALA A 47 -10.59 23.29 -20.09
N ASN A 48 -9.88 22.63 -21.01
CA ASN A 48 -10.12 22.75 -22.45
C ASN A 48 -11.53 22.28 -22.85
N PHE A 49 -12.04 21.22 -22.22
CA PHE A 49 -13.42 20.79 -22.43
C PHE A 49 -14.42 21.88 -22.04
N ILE A 50 -14.27 22.46 -20.84
CA ILE A 50 -15.17 23.51 -20.33
C ILE A 50 -15.11 24.74 -21.24
N THR A 51 -13.91 25.21 -21.61
CA THR A 51 -13.73 26.37 -22.48
C THR A 51 -14.38 26.15 -23.85
N ASN A 52 -14.13 24.99 -24.49
CA ASN A 52 -14.72 24.69 -25.79
C ASN A 52 -16.24 24.48 -25.69
N ALA A 53 -16.74 23.92 -24.59
CA ALA A 53 -18.18 23.76 -24.36
C ALA A 53 -18.89 25.12 -24.22
N ILE A 54 -18.28 26.08 -23.50
CA ILE A 54 -18.79 27.45 -23.40
C ILE A 54 -18.77 28.15 -24.76
N ALA A 55 -17.70 27.99 -25.54
CA ALA A 55 -17.60 28.59 -26.88
C ALA A 55 -18.64 28.02 -27.86
N VAL A 56 -18.95 26.72 -27.79
CA VAL A 56 -20.03 26.10 -28.57
C VAL A 56 -21.40 26.61 -28.12
N TYR A 57 -21.60 26.79 -26.81
CA TYR A 57 -22.85 27.34 -26.26
C TYR A 57 -23.08 28.79 -26.71
N ASN A 58 -22.03 29.60 -26.79
CA ASN A 58 -22.08 30.98 -27.27
C ASN A 58 -22.12 31.11 -28.81
N GLU A 59 -22.23 29.99 -29.54
CA GLU A 59 -22.20 29.93 -31.01
C GLU A 59 -20.89 30.42 -31.67
N GLU A 60 -19.81 30.57 -30.88
CA GLU A 60 -18.49 31.01 -31.35
C GLU A 60 -17.64 29.86 -31.93
N ALA A 61 -18.02 28.61 -31.66
CA ALA A 61 -17.29 27.42 -32.09
C ALA A 61 -18.22 26.29 -32.57
N HIS A 62 -17.74 25.49 -33.51
CA HIS A 62 -18.42 24.28 -33.96
C HIS A 62 -18.25 23.15 -32.94
N ILE A 63 -19.26 22.27 -32.84
CA ILE A 63 -19.28 21.13 -31.89
C ILE A 63 -18.07 20.19 -32.00
N SER A 64 -17.38 20.20 -33.16
CA SER A 64 -16.16 19.42 -33.39
C SER A 64 -15.00 19.79 -32.47
N ALA A 65 -14.98 21.02 -31.94
CA ALA A 65 -13.95 21.48 -30.99
C ALA A 65 -13.98 20.70 -29.65
N VAL A 66 -15.11 20.07 -29.31
CA VAL A 66 -15.29 19.33 -28.06
C VAL A 66 -14.83 17.86 -28.19
N TYR A 67 -14.81 17.31 -29.40
CA TYR A 67 -14.52 15.88 -29.63
C TYR A 67 -13.13 15.46 -29.16
N THR A 68 -12.12 16.32 -29.33
CA THR A 68 -10.76 16.02 -28.86
C THR A 68 -10.72 15.87 -27.34
N SER A 69 -11.34 16.79 -26.60
CA SER A 69 -11.34 16.73 -25.14
C SER A 69 -12.14 15.53 -24.62
N VAL A 70 -13.29 15.22 -25.23
CA VAL A 70 -14.09 14.03 -24.88
C VAL A 70 -13.34 12.73 -25.18
N GLY A 71 -12.68 12.66 -26.35
CA GLY A 71 -11.87 11.49 -26.73
C GLY A 71 -10.71 11.26 -25.75
N LEU A 72 -10.02 12.32 -25.33
CA LEU A 72 -8.95 12.24 -24.35
C LEU A 72 -9.44 11.82 -22.95
N LEU A 73 -10.54 12.40 -22.45
CA LEU A 73 -11.12 12.01 -21.16
C LEU A 73 -11.59 10.54 -21.17
N THR A 74 -12.23 10.12 -22.26
CA THR A 74 -12.65 8.73 -22.44
C THR A 74 -11.43 7.80 -22.48
N GLY A 75 -10.37 8.21 -23.18
CA GLY A 75 -9.10 7.48 -23.22
C GLY A 75 -8.46 7.33 -21.85
N ILE A 76 -8.49 8.37 -21.01
CA ILE A 76 -8.01 8.31 -19.62
C ILE A 76 -8.83 7.32 -18.79
N ILE A 77 -10.16 7.35 -18.89
CA ILE A 77 -11.03 6.42 -18.15
C ILE A 77 -10.74 4.98 -18.59
N LEU A 78 -10.71 4.71 -19.89
CA LEU A 78 -10.38 3.39 -20.43
C LEU A 78 -9.00 2.92 -20.00
N TYR A 79 -8.00 3.81 -20.04
CA TYR A 79 -6.66 3.50 -19.57
C TYR A 79 -6.68 3.09 -18.09
N ASN A 80 -7.34 3.83 -17.21
CA ASN A 80 -7.38 3.52 -15.78
C ASN A 80 -7.99 2.14 -15.50
N GLU A 81 -9.08 1.79 -16.18
CA GLU A 81 -9.73 0.48 -16.02
C GLU A 81 -8.85 -0.67 -16.54
N VAL A 82 -8.27 -0.51 -17.72
CA VAL A 82 -7.40 -1.53 -18.33
C VAL A 82 -6.11 -1.68 -17.52
N ALA A 83 -5.44 -0.56 -17.19
CA ALA A 83 -4.22 -0.55 -16.40
C ALA A 83 -4.48 -1.15 -15.01
N GLY A 84 -5.56 -0.77 -14.33
CA GLY A 84 -5.93 -1.34 -13.03
C GLY A 84 -6.11 -2.85 -13.09
N THR A 85 -6.72 -3.38 -14.15
CA THR A 85 -6.89 -4.82 -14.35
C THR A 85 -5.56 -5.52 -14.63
N VAL A 86 -4.74 -4.96 -15.52
CA VAL A 86 -3.40 -5.50 -15.83
C VAL A 86 -2.52 -5.53 -14.59
N MET A 87 -2.54 -4.46 -13.78
CA MET A 87 -1.75 -4.38 -12.54
C MET A 87 -2.16 -5.42 -11.51
N LYS A 88 -3.45 -5.78 -11.42
CA LYS A 88 -3.90 -6.91 -10.58
C LYS A 88 -3.27 -8.24 -11.03
N LEU A 89 -3.22 -8.50 -12.33
CA LEU A 89 -2.61 -9.72 -12.88
C LEU A 89 -1.09 -9.75 -12.66
N VAL A 90 -0.41 -8.62 -12.89
CA VAL A 90 1.01 -8.46 -12.61
C VAL A 90 1.28 -8.66 -11.13
N GLY A 91 0.47 -8.05 -10.26
CA GLY A 91 0.54 -8.19 -8.81
C GLY A 91 0.42 -9.64 -8.33
N ALA A 92 -0.51 -10.42 -8.91
CA ALA A 92 -0.66 -11.84 -8.59
C ALA A 92 0.58 -12.67 -8.98
N ARG A 93 1.08 -12.49 -10.20
CA ARG A 93 2.31 -13.19 -10.67
C ARG A 93 3.52 -12.80 -9.83
N ARG A 94 3.64 -11.51 -9.51
CA ARG A 94 4.69 -10.97 -8.65
C ARG A 94 4.63 -11.55 -7.25
N ALA A 95 3.45 -11.64 -6.63
CA ALA A 95 3.29 -12.22 -5.29
C ALA A 95 3.79 -13.67 -5.23
N ILE A 96 3.46 -14.49 -6.25
CA ILE A 96 3.96 -15.86 -6.38
C ILE A 96 5.49 -15.86 -6.50
N PHE A 97 6.06 -15.00 -7.33
CA PHE A 97 7.50 -14.90 -7.52
C PHE A 97 8.24 -14.51 -6.22
N TYR A 98 7.72 -13.52 -5.49
CA TYR A 98 8.28 -13.04 -4.24
C TYR A 98 8.24 -14.14 -3.17
N ARG A 99 7.10 -14.81 -3.00
CA ARG A 99 6.97 -15.94 -2.08
C ARG A 99 7.95 -17.06 -2.42
N LYS A 100 8.07 -17.44 -3.71
CA LYS A 100 9.02 -18.48 -4.15
C LYS A 100 10.47 -18.15 -3.79
N ARG A 101 10.85 -16.87 -3.81
CA ARG A 101 12.25 -16.43 -3.60
C ARG A 101 12.58 -16.09 -2.15
N LEU A 102 11.64 -15.49 -1.41
CA LEU A 102 11.86 -15.02 -0.04
C LEU A 102 11.50 -16.08 1.00
N THR A 103 10.40 -16.83 0.83
CA THR A 103 9.95 -17.80 1.82
C THR A 103 11.01 -18.84 2.17
N PRO A 104 11.74 -19.46 1.22
CA PRO A 104 12.80 -20.42 1.55
C PRO A 104 13.93 -19.80 2.36
N LEU A 105 14.33 -18.55 2.04
CA LEU A 105 15.40 -17.84 2.76
C LEU A 105 15.00 -17.52 4.19
N ILE A 106 13.74 -17.14 4.41
CA ILE A 106 13.20 -16.87 5.74
C ILE A 106 13.13 -18.16 6.55
N LEU A 107 12.64 -19.24 5.93
CA LEU A 107 12.50 -20.55 6.56
C LEU A 107 13.86 -21.11 7.00
N GLU A 108 14.88 -20.99 6.15
CA GLU A 108 16.25 -21.41 6.49
C GLU A 108 16.81 -20.64 7.69
N ARG A 109 16.53 -19.32 7.77
CA ARG A 109 16.96 -18.50 8.91
C ARG A 109 16.21 -18.85 10.18
N HIS A 110 14.92 -19.14 10.05
CA HIS A 110 14.07 -19.60 11.13
C HIS A 110 14.53 -20.92 11.72
N ALA A 111 14.86 -21.89 10.86
CA ALA A 111 15.32 -23.21 11.26
C ALA A 111 16.67 -23.17 12.01
N LYS A 112 17.45 -22.11 11.83
CA LYS A 112 18.75 -21.89 12.48
C LYS A 112 18.65 -21.09 13.80
N LEU A 113 17.45 -20.72 14.24
CA LEU A 113 17.28 -20.01 15.51
C LEU A 113 17.49 -20.95 16.70
N ASP A 114 18.29 -20.51 17.68
CA ASP A 114 18.44 -21.23 18.94
C ASP A 114 17.09 -21.39 19.65
N TYR A 115 16.87 -22.55 20.27
CA TYR A 115 15.63 -22.87 20.97
C TYR A 115 15.25 -21.84 22.05
N LYS A 116 16.24 -21.24 22.72
CA LYS A 116 16.07 -20.16 23.71
C LYS A 116 15.28 -18.95 23.16
N HIS A 117 15.37 -18.68 21.85
CA HIS A 117 14.66 -17.59 21.19
C HIS A 117 13.23 -17.97 20.81
N ILE A 118 12.93 -19.26 20.71
CA ILE A 118 11.59 -19.77 20.46
C ILE A 118 10.76 -19.76 21.75
N GLU A 119 11.36 -20.13 22.90
CA GLU A 119 10.66 -20.12 24.18
C GLU A 119 10.49 -18.72 24.79
N ASN A 120 11.40 -17.80 24.50
CA ASN A 120 11.30 -16.45 25.05
C ASN A 120 10.15 -15.68 24.37
N SER A 121 9.15 -15.30 25.15
CA SER A 121 7.95 -14.61 24.69
C SER A 121 8.23 -13.35 23.87
N LYS A 122 9.23 -12.55 24.24
CA LYS A 122 9.57 -11.31 23.52
C LYS A 122 10.12 -11.60 22.12
N THR A 123 10.96 -12.62 21.98
CA THR A 123 11.54 -12.99 20.68
C THR A 123 10.53 -13.76 19.83
N ALA A 124 9.71 -14.63 20.43
CA ALA A 124 8.61 -15.30 19.75
C ALA A 124 7.59 -14.29 19.18
N ASP A 125 7.22 -13.26 19.94
CA ASP A 125 6.32 -12.19 19.47
C ASP A 125 6.94 -11.40 18.31
N LEU A 126 8.24 -11.09 18.39
CA LEU A 126 8.95 -10.41 17.30
C LEU A 126 8.97 -11.27 16.03
N ILE A 127 9.26 -12.56 16.18
CA ILE A 127 9.30 -13.54 15.10
C ILE A 127 7.93 -13.64 14.42
N ASN A 128 6.86 -13.82 15.19
CA ASN A 128 5.49 -13.92 14.67
C ASN A 128 5.04 -12.64 13.95
N ARG A 129 5.50 -11.47 14.39
CA ARG A 129 5.17 -10.20 13.74
C ARG A 129 5.92 -10.01 12.42
N VAL A 130 7.16 -10.50 12.31
CA VAL A 130 8.04 -10.18 11.19
C VAL A 130 8.00 -11.25 10.10
N CYS A 131 7.98 -12.54 10.44
CA CYS A 131 8.31 -13.61 9.49
C CYS A 131 7.16 -14.20 8.66
N PRO A 132 5.97 -14.51 9.21
CA PRO A 132 4.86 -15.06 8.42
C PRO A 132 4.42 -14.15 7.26
N PRO A 133 4.36 -12.81 7.41
CA PRO A 133 4.00 -11.90 6.33
C PRO A 133 5.21 -11.30 5.59
N LEU A 134 6.46 -11.70 5.86
CA LEU A 134 7.63 -10.94 5.39
C LEU A 134 7.68 -10.82 3.86
N ALA A 135 7.42 -11.90 3.12
CA ALA A 135 7.50 -11.89 1.66
C ALA A 135 6.52 -10.87 1.04
N ASP A 136 5.31 -10.80 1.59
CA ASP A 136 4.29 -9.86 1.16
C ASP A 136 4.58 -8.44 1.69
N ASN A 137 5.10 -8.34 2.92
CA ASN A 137 5.46 -7.07 3.56
C ASN A 137 6.61 -6.37 2.85
N VAL A 138 7.63 -7.08 2.36
CA VAL A 138 8.74 -6.46 1.60
C VAL A 138 8.19 -5.67 0.42
N TRP A 139 7.24 -6.25 -0.30
CA TRP A 139 6.60 -5.55 -1.40
C TRP A 139 5.67 -4.45 -0.92
N ARG A 140 4.86 -4.69 0.12
CA ARG A 140 3.97 -3.66 0.69
C ARG A 140 4.74 -2.43 1.15
N MET A 141 5.93 -2.59 1.72
CA MET A 141 6.81 -1.48 2.10
C MET A 141 7.26 -0.68 0.88
N TYR A 142 7.49 -1.36 -0.25
CA TYR A 142 7.82 -0.72 -1.51
C TYR A 142 6.61 0.03 -2.11
N GLU A 143 5.42 -0.57 -2.09
CA GLU A 143 4.15 0.10 -2.47
C GLU A 143 3.95 1.37 -1.66
N GLN A 144 4.13 1.33 -0.34
CA GLN A 144 3.99 2.52 0.52
C GLN A 144 4.95 3.66 0.12
N ILE A 145 6.17 3.35 -0.31
CA ILE A 145 7.10 4.37 -0.81
C ILE A 145 6.63 4.94 -2.14
N LEU A 146 6.15 4.08 -3.05
CA LEU A 146 5.61 4.50 -4.33
C LEU A 146 4.35 5.35 -4.17
N ASP A 147 3.48 5.03 -3.20
CA ASP A 147 2.28 5.80 -2.88
C ASP A 147 2.64 7.20 -2.37
N VAL A 148 3.63 7.30 -1.47
CA VAL A 148 4.14 8.60 -1.00
C VAL A 148 4.73 9.40 -2.17
N LEU A 149 5.51 8.76 -3.04
CA LEU A 149 6.06 9.40 -4.23
C LEU A 149 4.96 9.87 -5.20
N ASN A 150 3.93 9.05 -5.42
CA ASN A 150 2.77 9.39 -6.23
C ASN A 150 2.05 10.61 -5.66
N LEU A 151 1.80 10.62 -4.35
CA LEU A 151 1.16 11.72 -3.64
C LEU A 151 1.96 13.02 -3.75
N ILE A 152 3.29 12.95 -3.64
CA ILE A 152 4.17 14.11 -3.84
C ILE A 152 4.05 14.65 -5.27
N ILE A 153 4.14 13.78 -6.29
CA ILE A 153 4.02 14.18 -7.70
C ILE A 153 2.64 14.81 -7.96
N TYR A 154 1.58 14.20 -7.42
CA TYR A 154 0.21 14.70 -7.55
C TYR A 154 0.03 16.08 -6.92
N ILE A 155 0.52 16.28 -5.69
CA ILE A 155 0.47 17.58 -5.00
C ILE A 155 1.26 18.63 -5.78
N ILE A 156 2.46 18.30 -6.25
CA ILE A 156 3.27 19.22 -7.06
C ILE A 156 2.54 19.57 -8.36
N GLY A 157 1.95 18.58 -9.03
CA GLY A 157 1.17 18.79 -10.25
C GLY A 157 0.04 19.78 -10.03
N ILE A 158 -0.80 19.55 -9.02
CA ILE A 158 -1.89 20.48 -8.67
C ILE A 158 -1.33 21.85 -8.31
N MET A 159 -0.30 21.92 -7.46
CA MET A 159 0.28 23.20 -7.04
C MET A 159 0.81 24.00 -8.23
N LEU A 160 1.54 23.37 -9.15
CA LEU A 160 2.03 24.03 -10.37
C LEU A 160 0.87 24.58 -11.21
N THR A 161 -0.19 23.80 -11.39
CA THR A 161 -1.37 24.27 -12.14
C THR A 161 -2.06 25.47 -11.46
N LEU A 162 -2.20 25.43 -10.14
CA LEU A 162 -2.81 26.52 -9.36
C LEU A 162 -1.92 27.76 -9.33
N PHE A 163 -0.60 27.60 -9.19
CA PHE A 163 0.34 28.73 -9.20
C PHE A 163 0.31 29.50 -10.53
N ALA A 164 0.10 28.79 -11.65
CA ALA A 164 0.00 29.41 -12.97
C ALA A 164 -1.28 30.26 -13.15
N GLN A 165 -2.38 29.94 -12.45
CA GLN A 165 -3.63 30.69 -12.56
C GLN A 165 -3.86 31.65 -11.39
N ILE A 166 -3.81 31.17 -10.14
CA ILE A 166 -4.16 31.92 -8.93
C ILE A 166 -3.19 31.58 -7.79
N TRP A 167 -2.02 32.21 -7.80
CA TRP A 167 -0.91 31.94 -6.87
C TRP A 167 -1.27 32.07 -5.38
N TRP A 168 -2.15 33.00 -5.01
CA TRP A 168 -2.53 33.20 -3.60
C TRP A 168 -3.42 32.09 -3.06
N VAL A 169 -4.25 31.45 -3.91
CA VAL A 169 -5.07 30.29 -3.54
C VAL A 169 -4.17 29.08 -3.26
N ALA A 170 -3.15 28.87 -4.08
CA ALA A 170 -2.15 27.82 -3.86
C ALA A 170 -1.47 27.97 -2.49
N LEU A 171 -1.06 29.20 -2.14
CA LEU A 171 -0.43 29.50 -0.85
C LEU A 171 -1.37 29.25 0.33
N PHE A 172 -2.65 29.66 0.21
CA PHE A 172 -3.66 29.41 1.24
C PHE A 172 -3.91 27.91 1.48
N LEU A 173 -4.03 27.11 0.41
CA LEU A 173 -4.19 25.66 0.51
C LEU A 173 -2.97 24.98 1.15
N LEU A 174 -1.76 25.47 0.86
CA LEU A 174 -0.53 24.95 1.46
C LEU A 174 -0.52 25.19 2.98
N VAL A 175 -0.91 26.38 3.42
CA VAL A 175 -1.02 26.71 4.86
C VAL A 175 -2.08 25.84 5.55
N LEU A 176 -3.25 25.61 4.91
CA LEU A 176 -4.29 24.73 5.44
C LEU A 176 -3.88 23.25 5.51
N SER A 177 -2.95 22.80 4.68
CA SER A 177 -2.45 21.43 4.70
C SER A 177 -1.63 21.12 5.96
N ILE A 178 -0.93 22.11 6.53
CA ILE A 178 -0.07 21.95 7.71
C ILE A 178 -0.83 21.39 8.93
N PRO A 179 -1.94 21.99 9.40
CA PRO A 179 -2.68 21.46 10.55
C PRO A 179 -3.29 20.09 10.26
N ILE A 180 -3.74 19.84 9.03
CA ILE A 180 -4.28 18.53 8.63
C ILE A 180 -3.19 17.45 8.74
N MET A 181 -1.98 17.75 8.25
CA MET A 181 -0.84 16.83 8.33
C MET A 181 -0.41 16.57 9.78
N TYR A 182 -0.46 17.58 10.64
CA TYR A 182 -0.22 17.41 12.08
C TYR A 182 -1.26 16.47 12.74
N VAL A 183 -2.54 16.66 12.46
CA VAL A 183 -3.59 15.78 13.00
C VAL A 183 -3.45 14.35 12.45
N ALA A 184 -3.19 14.21 11.14
CA ALA A 184 -3.03 12.91 10.49
C ALA A 184 -1.85 12.11 11.07
N THR A 185 -0.72 12.75 11.31
CA THR A 185 0.45 12.08 11.92
C THR A 185 0.17 11.61 13.36
N LYS A 186 -0.52 12.43 14.15
CA LYS A 186 -0.95 12.04 15.50
C LYS A 186 -1.93 10.87 15.48
N ALA A 187 -2.90 10.90 14.56
CA ALA A 187 -3.85 9.80 14.38
C ALA A 187 -3.13 8.51 13.95
N GLY A 188 -2.16 8.59 13.04
CA GLY A 188 -1.36 7.44 12.61
C GLY A 188 -0.57 6.80 13.76
N GLN A 189 0.04 7.60 14.63
CA GLN A 189 0.72 7.09 15.83
C GLN A 189 -0.25 6.40 16.79
N SER A 190 -1.44 6.97 16.99
CA SER A 190 -2.48 6.36 17.82
C SER A 190 -2.93 5.01 17.24
N SER A 191 -3.14 4.93 15.93
CA SER A 191 -3.50 3.69 15.24
C SER A 191 -2.41 2.62 15.41
N TYR A 192 -1.13 3.01 15.24
CA TYR A 192 -0.01 2.08 15.41
C TYR A 192 0.10 1.54 16.85
N ASN A 193 -0.15 2.40 17.85
CA ASN A 193 -0.15 1.96 19.24
C ASN A 193 -1.31 0.99 19.53
N ALA A 194 -2.50 1.25 18.97
CA ALA A 194 -3.63 0.35 19.07
C ALA A 194 -3.32 -1.02 18.43
N ASP A 195 -2.73 -1.07 17.24
CA ASP A 195 -2.32 -2.32 16.58
C ASP A 195 -1.31 -3.11 17.43
N ARG A 196 -0.39 -2.41 18.10
CA ARG A 196 0.60 -3.02 18.98
C ARG A 196 -0.06 -3.65 20.22
N GLU A 197 -1.09 -3.03 20.76
CA GLU A 197 -1.86 -3.59 21.88
C GLU A 197 -2.72 -4.77 21.44
N MET A 198 -3.40 -4.61 20.30
CA MET A 198 -4.25 -5.65 19.69
C MET A 198 -3.47 -6.90 19.34
N SER A 199 -2.20 -6.77 18.94
CA SER A 199 -1.32 -7.92 18.66
C SER A 199 -1.27 -8.96 19.81
N LYS A 200 -1.38 -8.53 21.08
CA LYS A 200 -1.42 -9.45 22.23
C LYS A 200 -2.75 -10.19 22.31
N ILE A 201 -3.84 -9.51 21.98
CA ILE A 201 -5.20 -10.08 21.93
C ILE A 201 -5.27 -11.07 20.77
N ASP A 202 -4.80 -10.68 19.58
CA ASP A 202 -4.71 -11.54 18.40
C ASP A 202 -3.96 -12.84 18.69
N ARG A 203 -2.85 -12.78 19.43
CA ARG A 203 -2.12 -14.01 19.83
C ARG A 203 -2.99 -14.95 20.67
N LYS A 204 -3.75 -14.41 21.63
CA LYS A 204 -4.65 -15.22 22.47
C LYS A 204 -5.80 -15.78 21.63
N VAL A 205 -6.40 -14.96 20.77
CA VAL A 205 -7.48 -15.36 19.87
C VAL A 205 -6.99 -16.46 18.93
N GLN A 206 -5.80 -16.34 18.36
CA GLN A 206 -5.23 -17.34 17.46
C GLN A 206 -4.95 -18.66 18.19
N TYR A 207 -4.44 -18.61 19.42
CA TYR A 207 -4.27 -19.81 20.25
C TYR A 207 -5.62 -20.49 20.54
N LEU A 208 -6.61 -19.73 21.03
CA LEU A 208 -7.94 -20.26 21.33
C LEU A 208 -8.63 -20.81 20.08
N SER A 209 -8.55 -20.09 18.97
CA SER A 209 -9.05 -20.55 17.66
C SER A 209 -8.39 -21.85 17.24
N ASN A 210 -7.07 -21.99 17.43
CA ASN A 210 -6.37 -23.23 17.12
C ASN A 210 -6.85 -24.37 18.01
N VAL A 211 -6.96 -24.18 19.33
CA VAL A 211 -7.48 -25.22 20.25
C VAL A 211 -8.92 -25.61 19.88
N MET A 212 -9.76 -24.65 19.50
CA MET A 212 -11.15 -24.92 19.13
C MET A 212 -11.33 -25.55 17.75
N ARG A 213 -10.37 -25.42 16.84
CA ARG A 213 -10.54 -25.88 15.44
C ARG A 213 -9.60 -27.03 15.07
N SER A 214 -8.48 -27.18 15.76
CA SER A 214 -7.48 -28.20 15.40
C SER A 214 -8.00 -29.60 15.72
N ARG A 215 -7.58 -30.54 14.87
CA ARG A 215 -7.80 -31.97 15.11
C ARG A 215 -6.95 -32.47 16.28
N GLU A 216 -5.79 -31.86 16.49
CA GLU A 216 -4.84 -32.23 17.55
C GLU A 216 -5.42 -31.98 18.95
N ALA A 217 -6.25 -30.94 19.12
CA ALA A 217 -6.86 -30.59 20.39
C ALA A 217 -8.26 -31.22 20.60
N VAL A 218 -8.63 -32.25 19.83
CA VAL A 218 -9.95 -32.91 19.98
C VAL A 218 -10.05 -33.64 21.32
N GLU A 219 -9.03 -34.42 21.69
CA GLU A 219 -9.00 -35.15 22.97
C GLU A 219 -9.00 -34.19 24.17
N GLU A 220 -8.20 -33.12 24.09
CA GLU A 220 -8.16 -32.09 25.13
C GLU A 220 -9.53 -31.42 25.32
N ARG A 221 -10.22 -31.09 24.21
CA ARG A 221 -11.58 -30.54 24.27
C ARG A 221 -12.59 -31.50 24.86
N ALA A 222 -12.51 -32.78 24.50
CA ALA A 222 -13.42 -33.81 24.99
C ALA A 222 -13.24 -34.08 26.49
N ILE A 223 -11.99 -34.09 26.97
CA ILE A 223 -11.67 -34.37 28.38
C ILE A 223 -12.03 -33.19 29.28
N TYR A 224 -11.67 -31.97 28.90
CA TYR A 224 -11.75 -30.81 29.80
C TYR A 224 -12.99 -29.93 29.57
N GLY A 225 -13.72 -30.07 28.46
CA GLY A 225 -15.04 -29.46 28.29
C GLY A 225 -15.09 -27.92 28.39
N PHE A 226 -14.02 -27.21 28.06
CA PHE A 226 -13.88 -25.77 28.31
C PHE A 226 -14.73 -24.83 27.44
N THR A 227 -15.54 -25.35 26.51
CA THR A 227 -16.37 -24.58 25.57
C THR A 227 -17.32 -23.60 26.27
N GLU A 228 -18.00 -24.05 27.32
CA GLU A 228 -19.01 -23.25 28.03
C GLU A 228 -18.35 -22.12 28.83
N ASN A 229 -17.19 -22.41 29.44
CA ASN A 229 -16.41 -21.44 30.22
C ASN A 229 -15.73 -20.38 29.33
N LEU A 230 -15.42 -20.74 28.07
CA LEU A 230 -14.90 -19.82 27.06
C LEU A 230 -15.97 -18.86 26.50
N ASN A 231 -17.22 -19.31 26.36
CA ASN A 231 -18.32 -18.45 25.91
C ASN A 231 -18.75 -17.41 26.96
N ASN A 232 -18.44 -17.65 28.23
CA ASN A 232 -18.79 -16.76 29.34
C ASN A 232 -17.68 -15.72 29.67
N ARG A 233 -16.66 -15.58 28.82
CA ARG A 233 -15.53 -14.66 28.99
C ARG A 233 -15.39 -13.72 27.81
#